data_AF-J5RDZ8-F1
#
_entry.id   AF-J5RDZ8-F1
#
_cell.length_a   1.000
_cell.length_b   1.000
_cell.length_c   1.000
_cell.angle_alpha   90.00
_cell.angle_beta   90.00
_cell.angle_gamma   90.00
#
_symmetry.space_group_name_H-M   'P 1'
#
loop_
_entity.id
_entity.type
_entity.pdbx_description
1 polymer ?
#
loop_
_entity_poly.entity_id
_entity_poly.type
_entity_poly.pdbx_seq_one_letter_code
_entity_poly.pdbx_strand_id
1 'polypeptide(L)'
;MFTRVASARCCPRHARCMASKAKAKAKPNAPKTKIAIPPPRLDYARLLSDPEATARNVRERAMPLPSDVVAELGRLREQALSLETQLNRTRHEQGLASASLRDTKDKDGKAAAVARARELKEAVQALEREHREVEDTLLRVAGSLPNFSNPAAPIGAEENATTLETFGPERLPASPLRDHVDVADRFGWLDNAASAIATGTSWPFLLGALAQLEHALVGYAVDMAAREGFTPVSPPDVVAVDIAARCGFQPRDGPGEDAPRQTYTIESEGERQLCLTGTAEVPLAALWANRTLGADQMPARVVGVGKAFRAEAGARGADTRGLYRVHQFTKVELFAVTTAEQSEGVMEELRALQKRIIEGLGLSVR
;
A
#
# COMPACT_ATOMS: atom_id res chain seq x y z
N MET A 1 59.16 -21.68 -10.17
CA MET A 1 58.22 -22.79 -10.46
C MET A 1 57.00 -22.18 -11.15
N PHE A 2 57.03 -21.87 -12.45
CA PHE A 2 56.88 -22.76 -13.62
C PHE A 2 55.63 -23.64 -13.58
N THR A 3 54.55 -23.17 -14.22
CA THR A 3 53.89 -23.71 -15.45
C THR A 3 52.79 -24.77 -15.19
N ARG A 4 51.71 -24.91 -15.97
CA ARG A 4 51.54 -24.67 -17.41
C ARG A 4 50.05 -24.61 -17.81
N VAL A 5 49.79 -23.72 -18.75
CA VAL A 5 48.66 -23.68 -19.69
C VAL A 5 48.78 -24.84 -20.69
N ALA A 6 47.66 -25.41 -21.15
CA ALA A 6 47.61 -26.23 -22.35
C ALA A 6 46.53 -25.69 -23.31
N SER A 7 47.00 -25.20 -24.45
CA SER A 7 46.23 -24.90 -25.64
C SER A 7 46.28 -26.10 -26.60
N ALA A 8 45.24 -26.29 -27.40
CA ALA A 8 45.35 -26.97 -28.68
C ALA A 8 44.32 -26.38 -29.66
N ARG A 9 44.81 -25.93 -30.82
CA ARG A 9 44.02 -25.53 -32.00
C ARG A 9 44.42 -26.40 -33.19
N CYS A 10 43.42 -26.64 -34.06
CA CYS A 10 43.48 -26.84 -35.52
C CYS A 10 44.04 -28.20 -36.04
N CYS A 11 43.50 -28.87 -37.08
CA CYS A 11 42.49 -28.57 -38.12
C CYS A 11 42.11 -29.90 -38.89
N PRO A 12 41.51 -29.93 -40.10
CA PRO A 12 40.08 -30.18 -40.37
C PRO A 12 39.79 -31.41 -41.28
N ARG A 13 38.52 -31.79 -41.45
CA ARG A 13 38.00 -32.35 -42.73
C ARG A 13 36.47 -32.38 -42.81
N HIS A 14 35.95 -31.44 -43.59
CA HIS A 14 34.84 -31.53 -44.53
C HIS A 14 33.78 -32.64 -44.35
N ALA A 15 32.56 -32.22 -44.00
CA ALA A 15 31.34 -32.70 -44.65
C ALA A 15 30.26 -31.60 -44.61
N ARG A 16 29.95 -31.05 -45.78
CA ARG A 16 28.78 -30.19 -46.00
C ARG A 16 27.53 -31.04 -45.84
N CYS A 17 26.56 -30.59 -45.03
CA CYS A 17 25.15 -30.85 -45.37
C CYS A 17 24.25 -29.69 -44.91
N MET A 18 23.17 -29.55 -45.64
CA MET A 18 22.46 -28.30 -45.92
C MET A 18 21.69 -27.72 -44.74
N ALA A 19 21.53 -26.39 -44.79
CA ALA A 19 20.68 -25.61 -43.92
C ALA A 19 19.21 -26.07 -43.97
N SER A 20 18.59 -26.20 -42.79
CA SER A 20 17.16 -25.96 -42.62
C SER A 20 16.96 -24.94 -41.49
N LYS A 21 16.50 -23.74 -41.87
CA LYS A 21 16.09 -22.69 -40.94
C LYS A 21 14.76 -23.08 -40.31
N ALA A 22 14.78 -23.85 -39.23
CA ALA A 22 13.63 -23.96 -38.35
C ALA A 22 13.58 -22.73 -37.44
N LYS A 23 12.87 -21.67 -37.89
CA LYS A 23 12.43 -20.58 -37.00
C LYS A 23 11.47 -21.19 -35.98
N ALA A 24 11.96 -21.54 -34.79
CA ALA A 24 11.12 -21.76 -33.64
C ALA A 24 10.45 -20.42 -33.29
N LYS A 25 9.21 -20.22 -33.77
CA LYS A 25 8.32 -19.19 -33.24
C LYS A 25 8.03 -19.56 -31.79
N ALA A 26 8.75 -18.94 -30.85
CA ALA A 26 8.28 -18.83 -29.49
C ALA A 26 6.87 -18.25 -29.55
N LYS A 27 5.86 -18.97 -29.04
CA LYS A 27 4.51 -18.44 -28.85
C LYS A 27 4.57 -17.49 -27.66
N PRO A 28 4.42 -16.16 -27.80
CA PRO A 28 4.12 -15.32 -26.66
C PRO A 28 2.60 -15.19 -26.63
N ASN A 29 1.94 -15.98 -25.77
CA ASN A 29 0.62 -15.65 -25.24
C ASN A 29 0.24 -16.73 -24.23
N ALA A 30 0.87 -16.70 -23.06
CA ALA A 30 0.08 -16.94 -21.87
C ALA A 30 -0.93 -15.79 -21.81
N PRO A 31 -2.24 -16.05 -21.66
CA PRO A 31 -3.18 -14.96 -21.44
C PRO A 31 -2.72 -14.23 -20.17
N LYS A 32 -2.32 -12.97 -20.31
CA LYS A 32 -2.15 -12.07 -19.18
C LYS A 32 -3.54 -11.95 -18.55
N THR A 33 -3.85 -12.80 -17.57
CA THR A 33 -4.99 -12.58 -16.69
C THR A 33 -4.70 -11.26 -16.01
N LYS A 34 -5.30 -10.17 -16.52
CA LYS A 34 -5.36 -8.90 -15.81
C LYS A 34 -6.21 -9.18 -14.58
N ILE A 35 -5.57 -9.66 -13.51
CA ILE A 35 -6.16 -9.67 -12.17
C ILE A 35 -6.22 -8.19 -11.79
N ALA A 36 -7.30 -7.54 -12.21
CA ALA A 36 -7.63 -6.18 -11.87
C ALA A 36 -8.41 -6.25 -10.56
N ILE A 37 -7.89 -5.58 -9.53
CA ILE A 37 -8.61 -5.40 -8.28
C ILE A 37 -9.74 -4.40 -8.57
N PRO A 38 -10.99 -4.70 -8.21
CA PRO A 38 -12.09 -3.77 -8.44
C PRO A 38 -11.85 -2.44 -7.71
N PRO A 39 -12.53 -1.34 -8.14
CA PRO A 39 -12.53 -0.09 -7.38
C PRO A 39 -12.93 -0.33 -5.91
N PRO A 40 -12.35 0.43 -4.96
CA PRO A 40 -12.76 0.35 -3.57
C PRO A 40 -14.27 0.58 -3.41
N ARG A 41 -14.87 -0.13 -2.45
CA ARG A 41 -16.26 0.07 -2.05
C ARG A 41 -16.27 0.61 -0.64
N LEU A 42 -16.64 1.88 -0.50
CA LEU A 42 -16.76 2.55 0.79
C LEU A 42 -18.20 2.47 1.28
N ASP A 43 -18.38 2.39 2.60
CA ASP A 43 -19.70 2.39 3.22
C ASP A 43 -20.21 3.83 3.38
N TYR A 44 -20.76 4.37 2.29
CA TYR A 44 -21.33 5.72 2.28
C TYR A 44 -22.48 5.88 3.27
N ALA A 45 -23.23 4.80 3.54
CA ALA A 45 -24.33 4.85 4.50
C ALA A 45 -23.80 5.09 5.91
N ARG A 46 -22.73 4.38 6.31
CA ARG A 46 -22.06 4.62 7.60
C ARG A 46 -21.42 6.00 7.69
N LEU A 47 -20.81 6.50 6.60
CA LEU A 47 -20.21 7.84 6.61
C LEU A 47 -21.24 8.96 6.76
N LEU A 48 -22.46 8.75 6.25
CA LEU A 48 -23.54 9.74 6.21
C LEU A 48 -24.65 9.51 7.26
N SER A 49 -24.59 8.42 8.04
CA SER A 49 -25.62 8.11 9.05
C SER A 49 -25.65 9.13 10.19
N ASP A 50 -24.48 9.65 10.56
CA ASP A 50 -24.30 10.76 11.51
C ASP A 50 -23.24 11.72 10.96
N PRO A 51 -23.64 12.68 10.11
CA PRO A 51 -22.72 13.63 9.49
C PRO A 51 -21.94 14.47 10.52
N GLU A 52 -22.54 14.75 11.68
CA GLU A 52 -21.88 15.53 12.74
C GLU A 52 -20.79 14.70 13.41
N ALA A 53 -21.02 13.42 13.68
CA ALA A 53 -19.99 12.52 14.19
C ALA A 53 -18.83 12.34 13.19
N THR A 54 -19.13 12.18 11.90
CA THR A 54 -18.09 12.11 10.85
C THR A 54 -17.28 13.41 10.80
N ALA A 55 -17.93 14.58 10.81
CA ALA A 55 -17.26 15.87 10.82
C ALA A 55 -16.45 16.11 12.10
N ARG A 56 -16.94 15.65 13.26
CA ARG A 56 -16.19 15.67 14.52
C ARG A 56 -14.94 14.81 14.45
N ASN A 57 -15.03 13.57 13.95
CA ASN A 57 -13.87 12.67 13.77
C ASN A 57 -12.79 13.28 12.86
N VAL A 58 -13.20 13.95 11.77
CA VAL A 58 -12.28 14.68 10.88
C VAL A 58 -11.54 15.80 11.62
N ARG A 59 -12.26 16.59 12.42
CA ARG A 59 -11.68 17.70 13.23
C ARG A 59 -10.76 17.19 14.32
N GLU A 60 -11.16 16.16 15.07
CA GLU A 60 -10.36 15.56 16.15
C GLU A 60 -9.08 14.91 15.61
N ARG A 61 -9.10 14.36 14.39
CA ARG A 61 -7.91 13.87 13.68
C ARG A 61 -7.06 14.97 13.03
N ALA A 62 -7.46 16.24 13.17
CA ALA A 62 -6.78 17.40 12.59
C ALA A 62 -6.50 17.25 11.07
N MET A 63 -7.43 16.64 10.35
CA MET A 63 -7.27 16.45 8.90
C MET A 63 -7.41 17.78 8.17
N PRO A 64 -6.54 18.09 7.18
CA PRO A 64 -6.59 19.34 6.42
C PRO A 64 -7.66 19.29 5.33
N LEU A 65 -8.90 19.00 5.72
CA LEU A 65 -10.05 18.91 4.83
C LEU A 65 -10.98 20.13 5.00
N PRO A 66 -11.71 20.54 3.96
CA PRO A 66 -12.73 21.57 4.07
C PRO A 66 -13.77 21.23 5.15
N SER A 67 -14.29 22.24 5.85
CA SER A 67 -15.29 22.06 6.91
C SER A 67 -16.60 21.49 6.40
N ASP A 68 -16.91 21.65 5.11
CA ASP A 68 -18.11 21.17 4.44
C ASP A 68 -17.92 19.84 3.71
N VAL A 69 -16.75 19.16 3.85
CA VAL A 69 -16.44 17.92 3.13
C VAL A 69 -17.50 16.82 3.30
N VAL A 70 -18.12 16.72 4.49
CA VAL A 70 -19.18 15.74 4.76
C VAL A 70 -20.50 16.13 4.09
N ALA A 71 -20.79 17.44 4.01
CA ALA A 71 -21.97 17.93 3.29
C ALA A 71 -21.80 17.78 1.77
N GLU A 72 -20.59 18.01 1.24
CA GLU A 72 -20.24 17.71 -0.15
C GLU A 72 -20.44 16.22 -0.45
N LEU A 73 -19.93 15.33 0.42
CA LEU A 73 -20.13 13.89 0.28
C LEU A 73 -21.62 13.51 0.20
N GLY A 74 -22.46 14.11 1.06
CA GLY A 74 -23.91 13.90 1.05
C GLY A 74 -24.54 14.31 -0.28
N ARG A 75 -24.23 15.52 -0.79
CA ARG A 75 -24.74 16.01 -2.08
C ARG A 75 -24.31 15.13 -3.24
N LEU A 76 -23.04 14.71 -3.28
CA LEU A 76 -22.52 13.81 -4.31
C LEU A 76 -23.23 12.46 -4.27
N ARG A 77 -23.51 11.92 -3.08
CA ARG A 77 -24.23 10.66 -2.93
C ARG A 77 -25.66 10.75 -3.42
N GLU A 78 -26.37 11.82 -3.08
CA GLU A 78 -27.73 12.08 -3.58
C GLU A 78 -27.76 12.24 -5.10
N GLN A 79 -26.79 12.98 -5.66
CA GLN A 79 -26.65 13.15 -7.10
C GLN A 79 -26.39 11.80 -7.80
N ALA A 80 -25.48 10.98 -7.28
CA ALA A 80 -25.19 9.65 -7.81
C ALA A 80 -26.45 8.77 -7.83
N LEU A 81 -27.20 8.70 -6.72
CA LEU A 81 -28.45 7.94 -6.62
C LEU A 81 -29.54 8.45 -7.59
N SER A 82 -29.66 9.76 -7.76
CA SER A 82 -30.58 10.36 -8.72
C SER A 82 -30.22 9.98 -10.16
N LEU A 83 -28.94 10.10 -10.53
CA LEU A 83 -28.43 9.72 -11.85
C LEU A 83 -28.59 8.22 -12.10
N GLU A 84 -28.34 7.36 -11.10
CA GLU A 84 -28.55 5.92 -11.20
C GLU A 84 -30.03 5.59 -11.48
N THR A 85 -30.94 6.26 -10.77
CA THR A 85 -32.39 6.10 -10.97
C THR A 85 -32.81 6.54 -12.38
N GLN A 86 -32.32 7.69 -12.83
CA GLN A 86 -32.60 8.19 -14.18
C GLN A 86 -32.04 7.25 -15.25
N LEU A 87 -30.80 6.78 -15.09
CA LEU A 87 -30.15 5.85 -15.99
C LEU A 87 -30.93 4.53 -16.10
N ASN A 88 -31.38 3.97 -14.98
CA ASN A 88 -32.19 2.74 -14.97
C ASN A 88 -33.52 2.94 -15.69
N ARG A 89 -34.20 4.09 -15.47
CA ARG A 89 -35.43 4.43 -16.20
C ARG A 89 -35.19 4.56 -17.70
N THR A 90 -34.17 5.30 -18.12
CA THR A 90 -33.87 5.51 -19.55
C THR A 90 -33.44 4.22 -20.24
N ARG A 91 -32.69 3.34 -19.56
CA ARG A 91 -32.37 1.98 -20.06
C ARG A 91 -33.62 1.13 -20.23
N HIS A 92 -34.57 1.21 -19.30
CA HIS A 92 -35.85 0.53 -19.44
C HIS A 92 -36.63 1.05 -20.65
N GLU A 93 -36.75 2.37 -20.81
CA GLU A 93 -37.38 2.99 -21.99
C GLU A 93 -36.68 2.58 -23.30
N GLN A 94 -35.35 2.51 -23.30
CA GLN A 94 -34.56 2.05 -24.45
C GLN A 94 -34.88 0.60 -24.80
N GLY A 95 -35.04 -0.27 -23.79
CA GLY A 95 -35.45 -1.66 -23.96
C GLY A 95 -36.84 -1.78 -24.59
N LEU A 96 -37.81 -1.00 -24.11
CA LEU A 96 -39.17 -0.94 -24.67
C LEU A 96 -39.18 -0.42 -26.11
N ALA A 97 -38.44 0.65 -26.40
CA ALA A 97 -38.32 1.21 -27.75
C ALA A 97 -37.68 0.20 -28.72
N SER A 98 -36.67 -0.55 -28.26
CA SER A 98 -36.01 -1.61 -29.03
C SER A 98 -36.93 -2.80 -29.32
N ALA A 99 -37.85 -3.12 -28.41
CA ALA A 99 -38.88 -4.14 -28.62
C ALA A 99 -39.94 -3.67 -29.63
N SER A 100 -40.47 -2.45 -29.44
CA SER A 100 -41.47 -1.85 -30.34
C SER A 100 -40.97 -1.74 -31.80
N LEU A 101 -39.67 -1.50 -32.00
CA LEU A 101 -39.01 -1.53 -33.31
C LEU A 101 -39.12 -2.88 -34.05
N ARG A 102 -39.23 -4.00 -33.34
CA ARG A 102 -39.40 -5.34 -33.93
C ARG A 102 -40.83 -5.58 -34.38
N ASP A 103 -41.80 -4.97 -33.69
CA ASP A 103 -43.23 -5.19 -33.91
C ASP A 103 -43.84 -4.19 -34.90
N THR A 104 -43.19 -3.05 -35.15
CA THR A 104 -43.68 -2.00 -36.05
C THR A 104 -43.40 -2.34 -37.51
N LYS A 105 -44.47 -2.45 -38.33
CA LYS A 105 -44.41 -2.89 -39.73
C LYS A 105 -44.51 -1.76 -40.76
N ASP A 106 -45.07 -0.60 -40.39
CA ASP A 106 -45.19 0.54 -41.31
C ASP A 106 -43.89 1.38 -41.33
N LYS A 107 -43.64 2.04 -42.47
CA LYS A 107 -42.36 2.72 -42.71
C LYS A 107 -42.18 3.98 -41.85
N ASP A 108 -43.24 4.72 -41.58
CA ASP A 108 -43.19 6.01 -40.88
C ASP A 108 -43.07 5.79 -39.36
N GLY A 109 -43.83 4.84 -38.81
CA GLY A 109 -43.71 4.38 -37.43
C GLY A 109 -42.33 3.76 -37.15
N LYS A 110 -41.76 3.02 -38.11
CA LYS A 110 -40.40 2.49 -37.99
C LYS A 110 -39.34 3.59 -37.98
N ALA A 111 -39.48 4.63 -38.82
CA ALA A 111 -38.56 5.76 -38.82
C ALA A 111 -38.61 6.54 -37.49
N ALA A 112 -39.80 6.80 -36.96
CA ALA A 112 -39.99 7.45 -35.66
C ALA A 112 -39.41 6.61 -34.50
N ALA A 113 -39.64 5.29 -34.51
CA ALA A 113 -39.10 4.40 -33.49
C ALA A 113 -37.56 4.30 -33.55
N VAL A 114 -36.96 4.35 -34.74
CA VAL A 114 -35.50 4.39 -34.90
C VAL A 114 -34.92 5.69 -34.35
N ALA A 115 -35.56 6.83 -34.62
CA ALA A 115 -35.17 8.13 -34.08
C ALA A 115 -35.21 8.12 -32.54
N ARG A 116 -36.32 7.66 -31.95
CA ARG A 116 -36.47 7.56 -30.48
C ARG A 116 -35.45 6.62 -29.84
N ALA A 117 -35.18 5.47 -30.46
CA ALA A 117 -34.17 4.53 -29.95
C ALA A 117 -32.74 5.12 -30.00
N ARG A 118 -32.44 5.93 -31.02
CA ARG A 118 -31.18 6.66 -31.12
C ARG A 118 -31.06 7.74 -30.05
N GLU A 119 -32.09 8.55 -29.86
CA GLU A 119 -32.14 9.55 -28.78
C GLU A 119 -31.93 8.92 -27.40
N LEU A 120 -32.63 7.83 -27.10
CA LEU A 120 -32.49 7.10 -25.84
C LEU A 120 -31.08 6.53 -25.66
N LYS A 121 -30.47 6.03 -26.74
CA LYS A 121 -29.07 5.56 -26.70
C LYS A 121 -28.10 6.70 -26.38
N GLU A 122 -28.27 7.86 -27.01
CA GLU A 122 -27.44 9.05 -26.76
C GLU A 122 -27.64 9.56 -25.32
N ALA A 123 -28.88 9.56 -24.81
CA ALA A 123 -29.21 9.92 -23.43
C ALA A 123 -28.60 8.95 -22.41
N VAL A 124 -28.68 7.63 -22.64
CA VAL A 124 -28.02 6.62 -21.80
C VAL A 124 -26.51 6.87 -21.76
N GLN A 125 -25.87 7.09 -22.91
CA GLN A 125 -24.43 7.35 -22.96
C GLN A 125 -24.03 8.64 -22.23
N ALA A 126 -24.87 9.68 -22.27
CA ALA A 126 -24.64 10.91 -21.53
C ALA A 126 -24.76 10.70 -20.02
N LEU A 127 -25.86 10.08 -19.57
CA LEU A 127 -26.08 9.74 -18.15
C LEU A 127 -25.00 8.81 -17.61
N GLU A 128 -24.51 7.85 -18.39
CA GLU A 128 -23.40 6.97 -18.00
C GLU A 128 -22.07 7.70 -17.83
N ARG A 129 -21.81 8.76 -18.60
CA ARG A 129 -20.61 9.58 -18.40
C ARG A 129 -20.74 10.42 -17.13
N GLU A 130 -21.86 11.13 -16.99
CA GLU A 130 -22.12 11.98 -15.83
C GLU A 130 -22.13 11.17 -14.52
N HIS A 131 -22.81 10.02 -14.50
CA HIS A 131 -22.82 9.13 -13.34
C HIS A 131 -21.41 8.65 -12.96
N ARG A 132 -20.56 8.32 -13.94
CA ARG A 132 -19.17 7.92 -13.68
C ARG A 132 -18.35 9.06 -13.11
N GLU A 133 -18.47 10.27 -13.66
CA GLU A 133 -17.74 11.45 -13.16
C GLU A 133 -18.13 11.78 -11.71
N VAL A 134 -19.42 11.67 -11.39
CA VAL A 134 -19.93 11.86 -10.02
C VAL A 134 -19.46 10.75 -9.09
N GLU A 135 -19.52 9.48 -9.50
CA GLU A 135 -19.02 8.34 -8.69
C GLU A 135 -17.50 8.43 -8.45
N ASP A 136 -16.71 8.82 -9.45
CA ASP A 136 -15.26 9.01 -9.30
C ASP A 136 -14.95 10.15 -8.31
N THR A 137 -15.73 11.24 -8.39
CA THR A 137 -15.63 12.36 -7.44
C THR A 137 -16.06 11.95 -6.04
N LEU A 138 -17.17 11.22 -5.91
CA LEU A 138 -17.69 10.69 -4.66
C LEU A 138 -16.67 9.78 -3.98
N LEU A 139 -16.08 8.84 -4.73
CA LEU A 139 -15.04 7.94 -4.23
C LEU A 139 -13.79 8.71 -3.79
N ARG A 140 -13.37 9.72 -4.55
CA ARG A 140 -12.22 10.57 -4.19
C ARG A 140 -12.46 11.36 -2.90
N VAL A 141 -13.63 11.98 -2.75
CA VAL A 141 -14.00 12.73 -1.53
C VAL A 141 -14.11 11.77 -0.34
N ALA A 142 -14.82 10.67 -0.48
CA ALA A 142 -14.97 9.67 0.56
C ALA A 142 -13.63 9.05 0.97
N GLY A 143 -12.75 8.76 -0.01
CA GLY A 143 -11.41 8.22 0.22
C GLY A 143 -10.42 9.19 0.85
N SER A 144 -10.76 10.47 0.96
CA SER A 144 -9.98 11.46 1.70
C SER A 144 -10.32 11.48 3.21
N LEU A 145 -11.49 10.95 3.58
CA LEU A 145 -11.91 10.89 4.97
C LEU A 145 -11.10 9.82 5.72
N PRO A 146 -10.64 10.12 6.96
CA PRO A 146 -9.95 9.12 7.76
C PRO A 146 -10.93 8.05 8.25
N ASN A 147 -10.39 6.90 8.67
CA ASN A 147 -11.18 5.94 9.45
C ASN A 147 -11.69 6.59 10.76
N PHE A 148 -12.76 6.04 11.33
CA PHE A 148 -13.26 6.45 12.64
C PHE A 148 -12.24 6.11 13.73
N SER A 149 -11.97 7.07 14.62
CA SER A 149 -11.15 6.85 15.80
C SER A 149 -11.89 5.97 16.81
N ASN A 150 -11.13 5.11 17.50
CA ASN A 150 -11.65 4.40 18.67
C ASN A 150 -12.04 5.45 19.74
N PRO A 151 -13.22 5.36 20.39
CA PRO A 151 -13.64 6.33 21.42
C PRO A 151 -12.67 6.48 22.61
N ALA A 152 -11.84 5.47 22.88
CA ALA A 152 -10.83 5.50 23.93
C ALA A 152 -9.52 6.19 23.50
N ALA A 153 -9.36 6.56 22.22
CA ALA A 153 -8.15 7.22 21.75
C ALA A 153 -8.05 8.64 22.33
N PRO A 154 -6.88 9.04 22.87
CA PRO A 154 -6.70 10.41 23.36
C PRO A 154 -6.84 11.41 22.21
N ILE A 155 -7.50 12.54 22.49
CA ILE A 155 -7.73 13.60 21.51
C ILE A 155 -6.56 14.58 21.53
N GLY A 156 -6.04 14.92 20.36
CA GLY A 156 -5.03 15.95 20.15
C GLY A 156 -3.71 15.40 19.61
N ALA A 157 -2.66 16.21 19.75
CA ALA A 157 -1.33 15.91 19.22
C ALA A 157 -0.56 14.91 20.11
N GLU A 158 0.67 14.60 19.72
CA GLU A 158 1.50 13.56 20.35
C GLU A 158 1.69 13.77 21.85
N GLU A 159 1.68 15.02 22.33
CA GLU A 159 1.84 15.37 23.74
C GLU A 159 0.69 14.85 24.61
N ASN A 160 -0.47 14.55 24.00
CA ASN A 160 -1.63 13.99 24.68
C ASN A 160 -1.63 12.45 24.71
N ALA A 161 -0.59 11.80 24.17
CA ALA A 161 -0.48 10.35 24.20
C ALA A 161 -0.53 9.82 25.64
N THR A 162 -1.41 8.85 25.89
CA THR A 162 -1.55 8.23 27.21
C THR A 162 -0.53 7.11 27.35
N THR A 163 0.34 7.19 28.37
CA THR A 163 1.24 6.10 28.72
C THR A 163 0.43 4.99 29.40
N LEU A 164 0.35 3.82 28.76
CA LEU A 164 -0.39 2.66 29.29
C LEU A 164 0.46 1.86 30.28
N GLU A 165 1.76 1.74 30.01
CA GLU A 165 2.69 0.98 30.82
C GLU A 165 4.11 1.54 30.68
N THR A 166 4.98 1.25 31.64
CA THR A 166 6.43 1.44 31.49
C THR A 166 7.10 0.21 32.09
N PHE A 167 7.99 -0.43 31.34
CA PHE A 167 8.61 -1.69 31.74
C PHE A 167 10.08 -1.77 31.28
N GLY A 168 10.78 -2.80 31.77
CA GLY A 168 12.20 -2.99 31.57
C GLY A 168 13.06 -2.43 32.70
N PRO A 169 14.40 -2.47 32.57
CA PRO A 169 15.31 -1.99 33.59
C PRO A 169 15.24 -0.48 33.77
N GLU A 170 15.77 0.01 34.90
CA GLU A 170 15.93 1.44 35.14
C GLU A 170 16.77 2.08 34.03
N ARG A 171 16.31 3.23 33.51
CA ARG A 171 17.02 3.92 32.43
C ARG A 171 18.37 4.42 32.94
N LEU A 172 19.40 4.08 32.20
CA LEU A 172 20.73 4.63 32.44
C LEU A 172 20.70 6.15 32.20
N PRO A 173 21.43 6.95 33.01
CA PRO A 173 21.55 8.39 32.78
C PRO A 173 22.08 8.70 31.38
N ALA A 174 21.59 9.75 30.72
CA ALA A 174 22.10 10.13 29.41
C ALA A 174 23.61 10.42 29.47
N SER A 175 24.38 9.89 28.52
CA SER A 175 25.83 10.10 28.45
C SER A 175 26.27 10.16 26.99
N PRO A 176 26.98 11.23 26.56
CA PRO A 176 27.52 11.33 25.20
C PRO A 176 28.42 10.14 24.81
N LEU A 177 29.12 9.54 25.79
CA LEU A 177 29.99 8.39 25.55
C LEU A 177 29.26 7.13 25.06
N ARG A 178 27.94 7.07 25.31
CA ARG A 178 27.05 5.95 24.93
C ARG A 178 26.14 6.29 23.76
N ASP A 179 26.42 7.39 23.07
CA ASP A 179 25.73 7.72 21.83
C ASP A 179 25.98 6.64 20.78
N HIS A 180 24.94 6.21 20.05
CA HIS A 180 25.05 5.09 19.12
C HIS A 180 25.98 5.40 17.94
N VAL A 181 26.09 6.66 17.53
CA VAL A 181 27.00 7.07 16.45
C VAL A 181 28.43 7.04 16.95
N ASP A 182 28.71 7.66 18.10
CA ASP A 182 30.06 7.67 18.67
C ASP A 182 30.56 6.25 18.97
N VAL A 183 29.67 5.36 19.44
CA VAL A 183 29.98 3.94 19.64
C VAL A 183 30.32 3.28 18.30
N ALA A 184 29.47 3.44 17.28
CA ALA A 184 29.69 2.81 15.99
C ALA A 184 30.96 3.33 15.29
N ASP A 185 31.24 4.63 15.37
CA ASP A 185 32.43 5.26 14.79
C ASP A 185 33.72 4.75 15.44
N ARG A 186 33.74 4.61 16.78
CA ARG A 186 34.91 4.06 17.51
C ARG A 186 35.30 2.66 17.05
N PHE A 187 34.32 1.85 16.64
CA PHE A 187 34.56 0.48 16.16
C PHE A 187 34.54 0.35 14.64
N GLY A 188 34.34 1.45 13.89
CA GLY A 188 34.22 1.43 12.44
C GLY A 188 33.03 0.61 11.93
N TRP A 189 31.92 0.60 12.66
CA TRP A 189 30.71 -0.16 12.33
C TRP A 189 29.70 0.61 11.47
N LEU A 190 29.88 1.92 11.32
CA LEU A 190 29.15 2.76 10.36
C LEU A 190 30.14 3.41 9.40
N ASP A 191 29.89 3.25 8.10
CA ASP A 191 30.72 3.87 7.06
C ASP A 191 29.97 4.98 6.32
N ASN A 192 30.07 6.19 6.86
CA ASN A 192 29.45 7.39 6.29
C ASN A 192 30.10 7.80 4.94
N ALA A 193 31.38 7.48 4.73
CA ALA A 193 32.07 7.82 3.48
C ALA A 193 31.59 6.92 2.33
N ALA A 194 31.47 5.61 2.57
CA ALA A 194 30.86 4.69 1.63
C ALA A 194 29.40 5.07 1.33
N SER A 195 28.63 5.43 2.36
CA SER A 195 27.25 5.91 2.22
C SER A 195 27.17 7.12 1.28
N ALA A 196 28.01 8.14 1.50
CA ALA A 196 28.07 9.36 0.69
C ALA A 196 28.44 9.09 -0.78
N ILE A 197 29.34 8.14 -1.04
CA ILE A 197 29.75 7.75 -2.40
C ILE A 197 28.66 6.95 -3.11
N ALA A 198 28.03 6.01 -2.39
CA ALA A 198 27.13 5.04 -3.01
C ALA A 198 25.72 5.60 -3.28
N THR A 199 25.15 6.37 -2.34
CA THR A 199 23.74 6.79 -2.42
C THR A 199 23.49 8.18 -1.85
N GLY A 200 24.26 8.60 -0.84
CA GLY A 200 24.14 9.89 -0.18
C GLY A 200 23.97 9.77 1.33
N THR A 201 23.52 10.86 1.96
CA THR A 201 23.26 10.91 3.41
C THR A 201 22.11 10.00 3.81
N SER A 202 22.11 9.49 5.05
CA SER A 202 21.01 8.69 5.61
C SER A 202 20.77 7.33 4.91
N TRP A 203 21.79 6.79 4.22
CA TRP A 203 21.85 5.44 3.66
C TRP A 203 22.99 4.62 4.30
N PRO A 204 22.81 4.15 5.55
CA PRO A 204 23.92 3.65 6.35
C PRO A 204 24.49 2.33 5.82
N PHE A 205 25.81 2.26 5.72
CA PHE A 205 26.53 0.99 5.63
C PHE A 205 26.80 0.45 7.03
N LEU A 206 26.13 -0.64 7.40
CA LEU A 206 26.40 -1.37 8.65
C LEU A 206 27.54 -2.37 8.42
N LEU A 207 28.55 -2.34 9.29
CA LEU A 207 29.72 -3.21 9.21
C LEU A 207 29.91 -4.01 10.51
N GLY A 208 30.66 -5.11 10.40
CA GLY A 208 31.11 -5.90 11.55
C GLY A 208 29.96 -6.33 12.48
N ALA A 209 30.10 -6.03 13.77
CA ALA A 209 29.15 -6.46 14.79
C ALA A 209 27.76 -5.81 14.62
N LEU A 210 27.68 -4.61 14.03
CA LEU A 210 26.40 -3.93 13.83
C LEU A 210 25.58 -4.59 12.71
N ALA A 211 26.23 -5.05 11.64
CA ALA A 211 25.58 -5.87 10.60
C ALA A 211 25.12 -7.23 11.15
N GLN A 212 25.96 -7.88 11.97
CA GLN A 212 25.58 -9.13 12.64
C GLN A 212 24.39 -8.92 13.59
N LEU A 213 24.35 -7.80 14.31
CA LEU A 213 23.26 -7.44 15.20
C LEU A 213 21.94 -7.26 14.41
N GLU A 214 21.96 -6.62 13.24
CA GLU A 214 20.76 -6.53 12.38
C GLU A 214 20.21 -7.93 12.06
N HIS A 215 21.05 -8.85 11.59
CA HIS A 215 20.63 -10.20 11.27
C HIS A 215 20.09 -10.97 12.48
N ALA A 216 20.75 -10.83 13.64
CA ALA A 216 20.32 -11.48 14.87
C ALA A 216 18.96 -10.96 15.36
N LEU A 217 18.74 -9.64 15.33
CA LEU A 217 17.48 -9.03 15.74
C LEU A 217 16.32 -9.45 14.82
N VAL A 218 16.54 -9.51 13.51
CA VAL A 218 15.54 -9.99 12.55
C VAL A 218 15.17 -11.44 12.84
N GLY A 219 16.16 -12.32 12.98
CA GLY A 219 15.92 -13.74 13.27
C GLY A 219 15.19 -13.95 14.60
N TYR A 220 15.60 -13.24 15.64
CA TYR A 220 14.96 -13.28 16.96
C TYR A 220 13.48 -12.88 16.90
N ALA A 221 13.15 -11.74 16.27
CA ALA A 221 11.77 -11.27 16.18
C ALA A 221 10.87 -12.21 15.36
N VAL A 222 11.39 -12.75 14.25
CA VAL A 222 10.65 -13.72 13.42
C VAL A 222 10.40 -15.02 14.17
N ASP A 223 11.41 -15.57 14.86
CA ASP A 223 11.27 -16.80 15.64
C ASP A 223 10.28 -16.62 16.80
N MET A 224 10.34 -15.48 17.51
CA MET A 224 9.36 -15.13 18.54
C MET A 224 7.93 -15.12 17.98
N ALA A 225 7.70 -14.47 16.83
CA ALA A 225 6.38 -14.45 16.20
C ALA A 225 5.93 -15.82 15.70
N ALA A 226 6.83 -16.61 15.12
CA ALA A 226 6.53 -17.95 14.62
C ALA A 226 6.07 -18.90 15.75
N ARG A 227 6.69 -18.80 16.93
CA ARG A 227 6.28 -19.56 18.13
C ARG A 227 4.88 -19.21 18.62
N GLU A 228 4.41 -18.00 18.32
CA GLU A 228 3.05 -17.52 18.61
C GLU A 228 2.05 -17.82 17.47
N GLY A 229 2.46 -18.65 16.50
CA GLY A 229 1.58 -19.10 15.41
C GLY A 229 1.49 -18.15 14.22
N PHE A 230 2.36 -17.14 14.13
CA PHE A 230 2.45 -16.30 12.92
C PHE A 230 3.15 -17.08 11.80
N THR A 231 2.58 -17.04 10.60
CA THR A 231 3.24 -17.64 9.43
C THR A 231 4.33 -16.71 8.89
N PRO A 232 5.59 -17.13 8.82
CA PRO A 232 6.65 -16.29 8.25
C PRO A 232 6.47 -16.09 6.75
N VAL A 233 6.67 -14.85 6.28
CA VAL A 233 6.53 -14.45 4.88
C VAL A 233 7.72 -13.57 4.48
N SER A 234 8.22 -13.76 3.26
CA SER A 234 9.18 -12.84 2.62
C SER A 234 8.44 -12.09 1.51
N PRO A 235 7.81 -10.92 1.81
CA PRO A 235 7.11 -10.14 0.81
C PRO A 235 8.08 -9.45 -0.17
N PRO A 236 7.61 -9.05 -1.37
CA PRO A 236 8.37 -8.14 -2.22
C PRO A 236 8.44 -6.73 -1.60
N ASP A 237 9.56 -6.03 -1.78
CA ASP A 237 9.71 -4.62 -1.33
C ASP A 237 9.18 -3.60 -2.36
N VAL A 238 8.74 -4.09 -3.53
CA VAL A 238 8.21 -3.31 -4.64
C VAL A 238 6.77 -3.70 -4.89
N VAL A 239 5.89 -2.71 -4.97
CA VAL A 239 4.45 -2.90 -5.25
C VAL A 239 3.97 -1.93 -6.31
N ALA A 240 2.78 -2.17 -6.86
CA ALA A 240 2.10 -1.17 -7.69
C ALA A 240 1.62 0.00 -6.81
N VAL A 241 1.72 1.23 -7.31
CA VAL A 241 1.31 2.45 -6.59
C VAL A 241 -0.15 2.38 -6.13
N ASP A 242 -1.04 1.79 -6.92
CA ASP A 242 -2.45 1.55 -6.56
C ASP A 242 -2.60 0.71 -5.27
N ILE A 243 -1.72 -0.27 -5.03
CA ILE A 243 -1.74 -1.10 -3.81
C ILE A 243 -1.35 -0.26 -2.58
N ALA A 244 -0.30 0.56 -2.71
CA ALA A 244 0.11 1.46 -1.63
C ALA A 244 -1.00 2.46 -1.28
N ALA A 245 -1.63 3.06 -2.30
CA ALA A 245 -2.75 3.98 -2.12
C ALA A 245 -3.95 3.30 -1.41
N ARG A 246 -4.26 2.04 -1.76
CA ARG A 246 -5.34 1.26 -1.11
C ARG A 246 -5.06 0.92 0.35
N CYS A 247 -3.80 0.86 0.77
CA CYS A 247 -3.44 0.69 2.17
C CYS A 247 -3.53 2.00 2.98
N GLY A 248 -4.03 3.08 2.37
CA GLY A 248 -4.10 4.40 3.02
C GLY A 248 -2.77 5.14 3.07
N PHE A 249 -1.74 4.62 2.37
CA PHE A 249 -0.48 5.35 2.20
C PHE A 249 -0.68 6.46 1.16
N GLN A 250 -1.29 7.54 1.61
CA GLN A 250 -1.34 8.82 0.91
C GLN A 250 -0.30 9.70 1.60
N PRO A 251 0.95 9.77 1.08
CA PRO A 251 1.89 10.74 1.61
C PRO A 251 1.19 12.10 1.56
N ARG A 252 1.22 12.83 2.68
CA ARG A 252 0.60 14.16 2.83
C ARG A 252 1.42 15.18 2.05
N ASP A 253 1.60 14.89 0.78
CA ASP A 253 2.15 15.75 -0.22
C ASP A 253 1.05 16.80 -0.41
N GLY A 254 1.29 18.03 0.03
CA GLY A 254 0.39 19.14 -0.26
C GLY A 254 0.07 19.18 -1.76
N PRO A 255 -1.07 19.75 -2.19
CA PRO A 255 -1.39 19.82 -3.61
C PRO A 255 -0.32 20.65 -4.35
N GLY A 256 0.57 19.99 -5.09
CA GLY A 256 1.63 20.60 -5.88
C GLY A 256 2.73 19.62 -6.29
N GLU A 257 3.35 19.81 -7.46
CA GLU A 257 4.47 18.99 -7.96
C GLU A 257 5.73 19.06 -7.06
N ASP A 258 5.82 20.09 -6.21
CA ASP A 258 6.94 20.39 -5.31
C ASP A 258 6.80 19.82 -3.89
N ALA A 259 5.73 19.08 -3.60
CA ALA A 259 5.52 18.53 -2.28
C ALA A 259 6.49 17.36 -1.98
N PRO A 260 7.05 17.28 -0.75
CA PRO A 260 8.07 16.30 -0.39
C PRO A 260 7.52 14.86 -0.34
N ARG A 261 7.62 14.16 -1.48
CA ARG A 261 7.19 12.77 -1.62
C ARG A 261 7.88 11.88 -0.60
N GLN A 262 7.10 11.13 0.19
CA GLN A 262 7.65 10.13 1.13
C GLN A 262 7.97 8.78 0.46
N THR A 263 7.50 8.57 -0.78
CA THR A 263 7.63 7.30 -1.52
C THR A 263 8.60 7.42 -2.69
N TYR A 264 9.49 6.44 -2.82
CA TYR A 264 10.31 6.27 -4.02
C TYR A 264 9.53 5.54 -5.12
N THR A 265 9.40 6.15 -6.30
CA THR A 265 8.78 5.55 -7.48
C THR A 265 9.82 4.94 -8.40
N ILE A 266 9.49 3.83 -9.06
CA ILE A 266 10.36 3.15 -10.02
C ILE A 266 9.86 3.48 -11.43
N GLU A 267 10.74 4.04 -12.25
CA GLU A 267 10.50 4.17 -13.69
C GLU A 267 10.50 2.77 -14.32
N SER A 268 9.42 2.42 -15.00
CA SER A 268 9.31 1.12 -15.67
C SER A 268 8.51 1.26 -16.96
N GLU A 269 8.88 0.49 -17.98
CA GLU A 269 8.12 0.39 -19.24
C GLU A 269 6.82 -0.44 -19.10
N GLY A 270 6.48 -0.86 -17.88
CA GLY A 270 5.30 -1.67 -17.60
C GLY A 270 4.00 -0.88 -17.61
N GLU A 271 2.87 -1.59 -17.77
CA GLU A 271 1.52 -0.98 -17.71
C GLU A 271 1.17 -0.40 -16.33
N ARG A 272 1.95 -0.70 -15.27
CA ARG A 272 1.67 -0.27 -13.89
C ARG A 272 2.86 0.52 -13.34
N GLN A 273 2.59 1.68 -12.76
CA GLN A 273 3.56 2.41 -11.97
C GLN A 273 3.92 1.63 -10.71
N LEU A 274 5.21 1.44 -10.44
CA LEU A 274 5.73 0.73 -9.28
C LEU A 274 6.37 1.70 -8.28
N CYS A 275 6.41 1.29 -7.01
CA CYS A 275 7.07 2.03 -5.95
C CYS A 275 7.71 1.10 -4.90
N LEU A 276 8.73 1.60 -4.22
CA LEU A 276 9.32 0.97 -3.04
C LEU A 276 8.43 1.24 -1.82
N THR A 277 8.23 0.23 -0.97
CA THR A 277 7.33 0.34 0.18
C THR A 277 8.04 0.86 1.43
N GLY A 278 7.39 1.76 2.18
CA GLY A 278 7.90 2.28 3.48
C GLY A 278 7.68 1.34 4.68
N THR A 279 7.12 0.15 4.42
CA THR A 279 6.81 -0.89 5.40
C THR A 279 6.44 -2.19 4.67
N ALA A 280 6.73 -3.35 5.27
CA ALA A 280 6.26 -4.65 4.77
C ALA A 280 4.73 -4.83 4.91
N GLU A 281 4.03 -3.96 5.65
CA GLU A 281 2.56 -3.95 5.74
C GLU A 281 1.88 -3.93 4.36
N VAL A 282 2.34 -3.07 3.45
CA VAL A 282 1.72 -2.88 2.13
C VAL A 282 1.72 -4.16 1.28
N PRO A 283 2.85 -4.85 1.06
CA PRO A 283 2.85 -6.10 0.32
C PRO A 283 2.20 -7.25 1.10
N LEU A 284 2.21 -7.22 2.44
CA LEU A 284 1.46 -8.19 3.25
C LEU A 284 -0.06 -7.99 3.04
N ALA A 285 -0.59 -6.77 3.09
CA ALA A 285 -1.99 -6.49 2.78
C ALA A 285 -2.38 -6.99 1.37
N ALA A 286 -1.48 -6.81 0.40
CA ALA A 286 -1.67 -7.31 -0.97
C ALA A 286 -1.79 -8.84 -1.06
N LEU A 287 -1.25 -9.59 -0.10
CA LEU A 287 -1.38 -11.06 -0.03
C LEU A 287 -2.85 -11.51 -0.01
N TRP A 288 -3.74 -10.70 0.58
CA TRP A 288 -5.17 -10.97 0.69
C TRP A 288 -6.05 -10.13 -0.24
N ALA A 289 -5.45 -9.27 -1.07
CA ALA A 289 -6.21 -8.43 -1.99
C ALA A 289 -7.08 -9.29 -2.94
N ASN A 290 -8.34 -8.91 -3.07
CA ASN A 290 -9.34 -9.59 -3.91
C ASN A 290 -9.54 -11.09 -3.56
N ARG A 291 -9.34 -11.46 -2.29
CA ARG A 291 -9.67 -12.79 -1.75
C ARG A 291 -10.84 -12.71 -0.78
N THR A 292 -11.61 -13.80 -0.69
CA THR A 292 -12.63 -14.01 0.34
C THR A 292 -12.13 -15.09 1.29
N LEU A 293 -12.12 -14.79 2.59
CA LEU A 293 -11.72 -15.74 3.63
C LEU A 293 -12.95 -16.24 4.38
N GLY A 294 -12.97 -17.54 4.68
CA GLY A 294 -13.93 -18.13 5.61
C GLY A 294 -13.63 -17.72 7.06
N ALA A 295 -14.64 -17.75 7.93
CA ALA A 295 -14.48 -17.42 9.35
C ALA A 295 -13.50 -18.38 10.07
N ASP A 296 -13.43 -19.63 9.62
CA ASP A 296 -12.49 -20.67 10.09
C ASP A 296 -11.03 -20.39 9.69
N GLN A 297 -10.81 -19.51 8.71
CA GLN A 297 -9.48 -19.07 8.28
C GLN A 297 -9.01 -17.82 9.04
N MET A 298 -9.82 -17.29 9.96
CA MET A 298 -9.54 -16.08 10.73
C MET A 298 -9.51 -16.36 12.24
N PRO A 299 -8.62 -15.69 13.00
CA PRO A 299 -7.65 -14.70 12.53
C PRO A 299 -6.44 -15.32 11.80
N ALA A 300 -6.16 -14.82 10.60
CA ALA A 300 -4.97 -15.18 9.83
C ALA A 300 -3.82 -14.26 10.25
N ARG A 301 -2.67 -14.83 10.63
CA ARG A 301 -1.53 -14.09 11.17
C ARG A 301 -0.26 -14.39 10.40
N VAL A 302 0.46 -13.35 9.98
CA VAL A 302 1.75 -13.49 9.29
C VAL A 302 2.80 -12.54 9.87
N VAL A 303 4.05 -12.96 9.82
CA VAL A 303 5.21 -12.13 10.15
C VAL A 303 6.06 -11.94 8.89
N GLY A 304 6.15 -10.70 8.40
CA GLY A 304 6.87 -10.37 7.19
C GLY A 304 8.21 -9.71 7.47
N VAL A 305 9.27 -10.07 6.74
CA VAL A 305 10.54 -9.33 6.76
C VAL A 305 10.70 -8.59 5.45
N GLY A 306 10.85 -7.26 5.51
CA GLY A 306 11.06 -6.43 4.33
C GLY A 306 12.01 -5.27 4.59
N LYS A 307 12.55 -4.70 3.51
CA LYS A 307 13.24 -3.41 3.55
C LYS A 307 12.20 -2.30 3.41
N ALA A 308 12.21 -1.37 4.35
CA ALA A 308 11.37 -0.18 4.33
C ALA A 308 12.16 0.98 3.71
N PHE A 309 11.56 1.64 2.72
CA PHE A 309 12.15 2.79 2.03
C PHE A 309 11.30 4.03 2.29
N ARG A 310 11.89 5.06 2.89
CA ARG A 310 11.22 6.32 3.21
C ARG A 310 12.06 7.49 2.73
N ALA A 311 11.50 8.33 1.88
CA ALA A 311 12.26 9.46 1.35
C ALA A 311 12.54 10.53 2.42
N GLU A 312 11.82 10.51 3.56
CA GLU A 312 12.01 11.42 4.71
C GLU A 312 12.12 12.89 4.27
N ALA A 313 11.45 13.22 3.17
CA ALA A 313 11.57 14.51 2.53
C ALA A 313 10.97 15.58 3.46
N GLY A 314 11.73 16.65 3.70
CA GLY A 314 11.39 17.69 4.67
C GLY A 314 11.93 17.48 6.08
N ALA A 315 12.44 16.29 6.43
CA ALA A 315 13.13 16.10 7.71
C ALA A 315 14.55 16.71 7.65
N ARG A 316 14.74 17.84 8.34
CA ARG A 316 16.06 18.46 8.55
C ARG A 316 16.26 18.64 10.05
N GLY A 317 17.41 18.20 10.59
CA GLY A 317 17.74 18.43 12.00
C GLY A 317 18.46 17.27 12.67
N ALA A 318 18.45 17.26 14.00
CA ALA A 318 19.18 16.28 14.82
C ALA A 318 18.73 14.82 14.59
N ASP A 319 17.47 14.62 14.19
CA ASP A 319 16.87 13.30 13.96
C ASP A 319 17.53 12.52 12.81
N THR A 320 18.21 13.19 11.88
CA THR A 320 18.86 12.53 10.73
C THR A 320 20.28 12.05 11.04
N ARG A 321 20.77 12.24 12.28
CA ARG A 321 22.11 11.79 12.70
C ARG A 321 22.09 10.30 13.06
N GLY A 322 22.95 9.52 12.39
CA GLY A 322 23.09 8.08 12.64
C GLY A 322 21.91 7.28 12.10
N LEU A 323 21.36 6.39 12.93
CA LEU A 323 20.35 5.39 12.53
C LEU A 323 18.90 5.70 12.93
N TYR A 324 18.63 6.86 13.54
CA TYR A 324 17.29 7.18 14.05
C TYR A 324 16.29 7.45 12.91
N ARG A 325 16.69 8.23 11.90
CA ARG A 325 15.92 8.51 10.69
C ARG A 325 16.79 8.30 9.45
N VAL A 326 16.55 7.18 8.75
CA VAL A 326 17.29 6.75 7.56
C VAL A 326 16.34 6.42 6.41
N HIS A 327 16.86 6.47 5.18
CA HIS A 327 16.04 6.23 3.99
C HIS A 327 15.73 4.76 3.73
N GLN A 328 16.54 3.86 4.28
CA GLN A 328 16.36 2.42 4.19
C GLN A 328 16.66 1.76 5.53
N PHE A 329 15.76 0.88 5.98
CA PHE A 329 15.97 0.06 7.16
C PHE A 329 15.23 -1.29 7.02
N THR A 330 15.66 -2.30 7.77
CA THR A 330 14.96 -3.59 7.83
C THR A 330 13.87 -3.54 8.89
N LYS A 331 12.68 -4.06 8.57
CA LYS A 331 11.59 -4.19 9.54
C LYS A 331 11.00 -5.59 9.51
N VAL A 332 10.76 -6.14 10.71
CA VAL A 332 9.93 -7.32 10.92
C VAL A 332 8.52 -6.84 11.27
N GLU A 333 7.56 -7.18 10.42
CA GLU A 333 6.19 -6.70 10.50
C GLU A 333 5.23 -7.81 10.91
N LEU A 334 4.46 -7.57 11.96
CA LEU A 334 3.33 -8.42 12.32
C LEU A 334 2.09 -7.91 11.60
N PHE A 335 1.35 -8.80 10.93
CA PHE A 335 0.13 -8.45 10.23
C PHE A 335 -0.95 -9.51 10.47
N ALA A 336 -2.18 -9.07 10.68
CA ALA A 336 -3.32 -9.96 10.91
C ALA A 336 -4.55 -9.55 10.10
N VAL A 337 -5.31 -10.55 9.67
CA VAL A 337 -6.65 -10.39 9.08
C VAL A 337 -7.65 -11.09 10.00
N THR A 338 -8.66 -10.35 10.45
CA THR A 338 -9.60 -10.78 11.50
C THR A 338 -11.05 -10.46 11.11
N THR A 339 -12.01 -11.01 11.85
CA THR A 339 -13.37 -10.42 11.85
C THR A 339 -13.39 -9.08 12.61
N ALA A 340 -14.49 -8.34 12.51
CA ALA A 340 -14.65 -7.07 13.22
C ALA A 340 -14.67 -7.26 14.75
N GLU A 341 -15.21 -8.37 15.23
CA GLU A 341 -15.33 -8.69 16.65
C GLU A 341 -14.00 -9.13 17.26
N GLN A 342 -13.10 -9.68 16.43
CA GLN A 342 -11.79 -10.18 16.85
C GLN A 342 -10.69 -9.11 16.83
N SER A 343 -10.88 -8.01 16.10
CA SER A 343 -9.81 -7.05 15.77
C SER A 343 -9.13 -6.45 17.00
N GLU A 344 -9.91 -6.00 17.99
CA GLU A 344 -9.41 -5.42 19.25
C GLU A 344 -8.60 -6.46 20.05
N GLY A 345 -9.09 -7.69 20.16
CA GLY A 345 -8.37 -8.77 20.85
C GLY A 345 -7.04 -9.11 20.18
N VAL A 346 -7.01 -9.14 18.85
CA VAL A 346 -5.78 -9.41 18.09
C VAL A 346 -4.80 -8.22 18.17
N MET A 347 -5.28 -6.98 18.20
CA MET A 347 -4.42 -5.80 18.43
C MET A 347 -3.69 -5.90 19.78
N GLU A 348 -4.38 -6.37 20.81
CA GLU A 348 -3.81 -6.63 22.13
C GLU A 348 -2.79 -7.78 22.13
N GLU A 349 -3.04 -8.86 21.39
CA GLU A 349 -2.07 -9.94 21.17
C GLU A 349 -0.79 -9.42 20.50
N LEU A 350 -0.93 -8.58 19.46
CA LEU A 350 0.20 -7.95 18.77
C LEU A 350 1.03 -7.08 19.73
N ARG A 351 0.38 -6.23 20.53
CA ARG A 351 1.03 -5.40 21.55
C ARG A 351 1.78 -6.26 22.57
N ALA A 352 1.16 -7.34 23.05
CA ALA A 352 1.76 -8.24 24.01
C ALA A 352 3.00 -8.95 23.44
N LEU A 353 2.99 -9.35 22.17
CA LEU A 353 4.16 -9.93 21.50
C LEU A 353 5.28 -8.89 21.34
N GLN A 354 4.96 -7.67 20.91
CA GLN A 354 5.95 -6.58 20.83
C GLN A 354 6.62 -6.33 22.19
N LYS A 355 5.83 -6.31 23.27
CA LYS A 355 6.35 -6.21 24.64
C LYS A 355 7.31 -7.35 24.98
N ARG A 356 6.94 -8.61 24.74
CA ARG A 356 7.81 -9.78 25.00
C ARG A 356 9.13 -9.71 24.21
N ILE A 357 9.07 -9.26 22.95
CA ILE A 357 10.28 -9.07 22.12
C ILE A 357 11.23 -8.09 22.81
N ILE A 358 10.72 -6.92 23.23
CA ILE A 358 11.51 -5.87 23.90
C ILE A 358 12.03 -6.32 25.27
N GLU A 359 11.21 -7.02 26.06
CA GLU A 359 11.59 -7.56 27.37
C GLU A 359 12.76 -8.55 27.23
N GLY A 360 12.71 -9.44 26.25
CA GLY A 360 13.81 -10.40 25.99
C GLY A 360 15.11 -9.74 25.54
N LEU A 361 15.06 -8.49 25.06
CA LEU A 361 16.25 -7.68 24.75
C LEU A 361 16.75 -6.87 25.96
N GLY A 362 16.04 -6.90 27.09
CA GLY A 362 16.42 -6.14 28.30
C GLY A 362 16.36 -4.63 28.13
N LEU A 363 15.45 -4.12 27.29
CA LEU A 363 15.32 -2.70 27.00
C LEU A 363 14.22 -2.03 27.86
N SER A 364 14.41 -0.75 28.18
CA SER A 364 13.45 0.08 28.91
C SER A 364 12.55 0.85 27.95
N VAL A 365 11.23 0.62 28.02
CA VAL A 365 10.24 1.18 27.08
C VAL A 365 9.00 1.67 27.85
N ARG A 366 8.31 2.65 27.28
CA ARG A 366 7.01 3.18 27.73
C ARG A 366 6.02 3.16 26.59
#